data_AF-A0A3C2C1T2-F1
#
_entry.id   AF-A0A3C2C1T2-F1
#
_cell.length_a   1.000
_cell.length_b   1.000
_cell.length_c   1.000
_cell.angle_alpha   90.00
_cell.angle_beta   90.00
_cell.angle_gamma   90.00
#
_symmetry.space_group_name_H-M   'P 1'
#
loop_
_entity.id
_entity.type
_entity.pdbx_description
1 polymer ?
#
loop_
_entity_poly.entity_id
_entity_poly.type
_entity_poly.pdbx_seq_one_letter_code
_entity_poly.pdbx_strand_id
1 'polypeptide(L)'
;MLNVLKSRRAGATALAAAVAFTGFAAVGAAAPADAQSTAGAVAQANGQGENGPDHVFVIMMENHGYDQVIGNTADAPFINSLARRYNTAVNYHGVTHPSLPNYLATISGSTQGIWDDCKA
;
A
#
# COMPACT_ATOMS: atom_id res chain seq x y z
N MET A 1 -44.77 -0.45 29.51
CA MET A 1 -45.18 -1.28 28.37
C MET A 1 -43.96 -1.54 27.50
N LEU A 2 -43.49 -2.80 27.52
CA LEU A 2 -42.45 -3.34 26.64
C LEU A 2 -43.03 -3.55 25.23
N ASN A 3 -42.23 -3.34 24.19
CA ASN A 3 -41.79 -4.46 23.35
C ASN A 3 -40.65 -4.06 22.38
N VAL A 4 -39.50 -4.66 22.68
CA VAL A 4 -38.38 -4.93 21.77
C VAL A 4 -38.83 -5.97 20.74
N LEU A 5 -38.40 -5.87 19.48
CA LEU A 5 -38.06 -7.07 18.71
C LEU A 5 -36.88 -6.78 17.76
N LYS A 6 -35.83 -7.56 17.99
CA LYS A 6 -34.51 -7.55 17.36
C LYS A 6 -34.51 -8.63 16.29
N SER A 7 -34.29 -8.26 15.02
CA SER A 7 -34.14 -9.27 13.97
C SER A 7 -32.73 -9.86 14.05
N ARG A 8 -32.62 -11.05 14.63
CA ARG A 8 -31.47 -11.96 14.48
C ARG A 8 -31.91 -13.07 13.54
N ARG A 9 -31.26 -13.20 12.39
CA ARG A 9 -31.22 -14.47 11.66
C ARG A 9 -29.95 -15.20 12.06
N ALA A 10 -30.12 -16.39 12.60
CA ALA A 10 -29.08 -17.32 12.97
C ALA A 10 -29.03 -18.48 11.96
N GLY A 11 -27.85 -19.10 11.87
CA GLY A 11 -27.62 -20.44 11.30
C GLY A 11 -26.96 -20.40 9.92
N ALA A 12 -25.91 -21.17 9.61
CA ALA A 12 -25.10 -22.10 10.39
C ALA A 12 -23.78 -22.34 9.62
N THR A 13 -22.73 -22.69 10.35
CA THR A 13 -21.38 -23.07 9.91
C THR A 13 -21.33 -24.34 9.07
N ALA A 14 -20.43 -24.41 8.08
CA ALA A 14 -19.69 -25.64 7.75
C ALA A 14 -18.32 -25.31 7.15
N LEU A 15 -17.28 -25.73 7.86
CA LEU A 15 -15.88 -25.79 7.43
C LEU A 15 -15.70 -27.09 6.64
N ALA A 16 -15.10 -27.05 5.45
CA ALA A 16 -14.49 -28.24 4.84
C ALA A 16 -13.31 -27.82 3.94
N ALA A 17 -12.10 -28.03 4.45
CA ALA A 17 -10.90 -28.12 3.63
C ALA A 17 -10.71 -29.58 3.21
N ALA A 18 -10.53 -29.85 1.93
CA ALA A 18 -9.96 -31.10 1.44
C ALA A 18 -9.17 -30.81 0.17
N VAL A 19 -7.84 -30.81 0.31
CA VAL A 19 -6.91 -30.91 -0.81
C VAL A 19 -6.94 -32.35 -1.30
N ALA A 20 -7.24 -32.58 -2.57
CA ALA A 20 -7.09 -33.87 -3.22
C ALA A 20 -6.31 -33.70 -4.53
N PHE A 21 -5.03 -34.07 -4.50
CA PHE A 21 -4.27 -34.37 -5.71
C PHE A 21 -4.77 -35.72 -6.24
N THR A 22 -5.39 -35.74 -7.42
CA THR A 22 -5.46 -36.94 -8.24
C THR A 22 -5.22 -36.54 -9.70
N GLY A 23 -4.14 -37.08 -10.25
CA GLY A 23 -3.74 -36.91 -11.63
C GLY A 23 -4.36 -37.97 -12.54
N PHE A 24 -4.22 -37.68 -13.83
CA PHE A 24 -4.43 -38.52 -15.00
C PHE A 24 -5.88 -38.64 -15.51
N ALA A 25 -6.20 -37.81 -16.50
CA ALA A 25 -7.31 -38.06 -17.44
C ALA A 25 -6.77 -37.93 -18.87
N ALA A 26 -6.98 -39.00 -19.64
CA ALA A 26 -6.52 -39.19 -21.00
C ALA A 26 -7.18 -38.24 -22.02
N VAL A 27 -6.41 -37.92 -23.06
CA VAL A 27 -6.75 -37.15 -24.24
C VAL A 27 -7.88 -37.81 -25.04
N GLY A 28 -8.87 -37.03 -25.45
CA GLY A 28 -9.92 -37.48 -26.38
C GLY A 28 -10.77 -36.33 -26.93
N ALA A 29 -10.46 -35.95 -28.18
CA ALA A 29 -11.27 -35.26 -29.21
C ALA A 29 -11.98 -33.93 -28.88
N ALA A 30 -11.60 -32.92 -29.65
CA ALA A 30 -12.06 -31.53 -29.62
C ALA A 30 -13.49 -31.33 -30.16
N ALA A 31 -14.27 -30.54 -29.45
CA ALA A 31 -15.29 -29.66 -30.00
C ALA A 31 -14.88 -28.22 -29.62
N PRO A 32 -14.97 -27.22 -30.51
CA PRO A 32 -14.68 -25.85 -30.11
C PRO A 32 -15.86 -25.40 -29.25
N ALA A 33 -15.69 -25.44 -27.93
CA ALA A 33 -16.48 -24.57 -27.08
C ALA A 33 -15.95 -23.17 -27.38
N ASP A 34 -16.79 -22.31 -27.96
CA ASP A 34 -16.55 -20.89 -28.07
C ASP A 34 -16.14 -20.37 -26.69
N ALA A 35 -14.83 -20.23 -26.49
CA ALA A 35 -14.26 -19.60 -25.32
C ALA A 35 -14.60 -18.13 -25.46
N GLN A 36 -15.80 -17.77 -24.99
CA GLN A 36 -16.14 -16.40 -24.64
C GLN A 36 -15.15 -15.99 -23.55
N SER A 37 -14.03 -15.46 -24.01
CA SER A 37 -13.09 -14.70 -23.22
C SER A 37 -13.91 -13.56 -22.64
N THR A 38 -14.41 -13.74 -21.42
CA THR A 38 -14.75 -12.62 -20.56
C THR A 38 -13.42 -11.97 -20.20
N ALA A 39 -12.85 -11.25 -21.18
CA ALA A 39 -11.86 -10.24 -20.93
C ALA A 39 -12.52 -9.35 -19.89
N GLY A 40 -12.09 -9.51 -18.64
CA GLY A 40 -12.47 -8.61 -17.58
C GLY A 40 -12.18 -7.23 -18.13
N ALA A 41 -13.24 -6.45 -18.33
CA ALA A 41 -13.09 -5.08 -18.74
C ALA A 41 -12.20 -4.44 -17.67
N VAL A 42 -10.93 -4.23 -18.01
CA VAL A 42 -10.16 -3.19 -17.36
C VAL A 42 -10.98 -1.95 -17.67
N ALA A 43 -11.72 -1.50 -16.67
CA ALA A 43 -12.32 -0.18 -16.71
C ALA A 43 -11.15 0.76 -16.93
N GLN A 44 -10.95 1.12 -18.20
CA GLN A 44 -10.07 2.20 -18.58
C GLN A 44 -10.68 3.37 -17.82
N ALA A 45 -10.00 3.80 -16.76
CA ALA A 45 -10.36 5.02 -16.06
C ALA A 45 -10.34 6.10 -17.14
N ASN A 46 -11.52 6.43 -17.66
CA ASN A 46 -11.73 7.66 -18.39
C ASN A 46 -11.07 8.73 -17.52
N GLY A 47 -10.15 9.52 -18.07
CA GLY A 47 -9.33 10.53 -17.40
C GLY A 47 -10.15 11.57 -16.66
N GLN A 48 -10.83 11.14 -15.60
CA GLN A 48 -11.63 11.91 -14.69
C GLN A 48 -10.66 12.37 -13.61
N GLY A 49 -9.95 13.46 -13.90
CA GLY A 49 -9.15 14.20 -12.93
C GLY A 49 -7.65 14.21 -13.23
N GLU A 50 -7.23 14.61 -14.43
CA GLU A 50 -5.84 15.02 -14.67
C GLU A 50 -5.49 16.38 -14.02
N ASN A 51 -6.05 16.67 -12.86
CA ASN A 51 -5.62 17.78 -12.02
C ASN A 51 -4.95 17.18 -10.78
N GLY A 52 -3.77 16.60 -11.00
CA GLY A 52 -2.84 16.33 -9.91
C GLY A 52 -2.44 17.64 -9.23
N PRO A 53 -1.77 17.59 -8.07
CA PRO A 53 -1.27 18.81 -7.45
C PRO A 53 -0.34 19.56 -8.42
N ASP A 54 -0.60 20.84 -8.66
CA ASP A 54 0.26 21.70 -9.49
C ASP A 54 1.69 21.78 -8.94
N HIS A 55 1.82 21.66 -7.62
CA HIS A 55 3.08 21.70 -6.90
C HIS A 55 3.11 20.66 -5.78
N VAL A 56 4.24 19.96 -5.68
CA VAL A 56 4.56 19.07 -4.57
C VAL A 56 5.84 19.55 -3.93
N PHE A 57 5.79 19.77 -2.62
CA PHE A 57 6.97 20.08 -1.82
C PHE A 57 7.30 18.86 -0.96
N VAL A 58 8.54 18.39 -1.06
CA VAL A 58 9.07 17.32 -0.20
C VAL A 58 10.05 17.97 0.77
N ILE A 59 9.74 17.91 2.06
CA ILE A 59 10.57 18.46 3.13
C ILE A 59 11.12 17.27 3.92
N MET A 60 12.45 17.15 3.98
CA MET A 60 13.14 16.07 4.68
C MET A 60 13.80 16.59 5.95
N MET A 61 13.62 15.86 7.05
CA MET A 61 14.31 16.11 8.31
C MET A 61 15.58 15.25 8.34
N GLU A 62 16.73 15.88 8.16
CA GLU A 62 18.01 15.17 8.23
C GLU A 62 18.33 14.74 9.67
N ASN A 63 18.86 13.54 9.84
CA ASN A 63 19.34 13.00 11.13
C ASN A 63 18.27 12.91 12.25
N HIS A 64 16.97 12.88 11.91
CA HIS A 64 15.89 12.72 12.87
C HIS A 64 15.04 11.47 12.57
N GLY A 65 14.86 10.61 13.57
CA GLY A 65 13.94 9.49 13.54
C GLY A 65 12.51 9.89 13.91
N TYR A 66 11.54 9.00 13.64
CA TYR A 66 10.12 9.24 13.88
C TYR A 66 9.82 9.70 15.31
N ASP A 67 10.28 8.96 16.31
CA ASP A 67 10.01 9.22 17.74
C ASP A 67 10.73 10.48 18.27
N GLN A 68 11.71 11.02 17.53
CA GLN A 68 12.35 12.29 17.88
C GLN A 68 11.53 13.49 17.42
N VAL A 69 10.66 13.31 16.42
CA VAL A 69 9.86 14.39 15.83
C VAL A 69 8.40 14.28 16.26
N ILE A 70 7.76 13.13 16.05
CA ILE A 70 6.34 12.95 16.36
C ILE A 70 6.14 12.84 17.87
N GLY A 71 5.26 13.68 18.41
CA GLY A 71 5.08 13.90 19.84
C GLY A 71 5.91 15.06 20.40
N ASN A 72 7.00 15.47 19.74
CA ASN A 72 7.80 16.61 20.18
C ASN A 72 7.18 17.95 19.75
N THR A 73 6.21 18.43 20.53
CA THR A 73 5.56 19.72 20.30
C THR A 73 6.36 20.92 20.80
N ALA A 74 7.45 20.70 21.55
CA ALA A 74 8.31 21.79 22.04
C ALA A 74 9.22 22.30 20.90
N ASP A 75 9.90 21.38 20.21
CA ASP A 75 10.87 21.74 19.17
C ASP A 75 10.31 21.62 17.74
N ALA A 76 9.30 20.76 17.53
CA ALA A 76 8.66 20.55 16.23
C ALA A 76 7.13 20.80 16.24
N PRO A 77 6.64 21.96 16.75
CA PRO A 77 5.21 22.23 16.90
C PRO A 77 4.45 22.21 15.57
N PHE A 78 5.05 22.71 14.49
CA PHE A 78 4.39 22.80 13.19
C PHE A 78 4.19 21.42 12.54
N ILE A 79 5.23 20.58 12.49
CA ILE A 79 5.12 19.21 11.94
C ILE A 79 4.10 18.39 12.74
N ASN A 80 4.10 18.50 14.07
CA ASN A 80 3.11 17.83 14.91
C ASN A 80 1.68 18.37 14.73
N SER A 81 1.53 19.64 14.34
CA SER A 81 0.21 20.16 13.95
C SER A 81 -0.31 19.53 12.66
N LEU A 82 0.58 19.25 11.70
CA LEU A 82 0.24 18.60 10.43
C LEU A 82 -0.06 17.10 10.65
N ALA A 83 0.76 16.40 11.44
CA ALA A 83 0.56 14.98 11.74
C ALA A 83 -0.77 14.68 12.44
N ARG A 84 -1.32 15.63 13.20
CA ARG A 84 -2.67 15.51 13.80
C ARG A 84 -3.80 15.80 12.81
N ARG A 85 -3.55 16.62 11.78
CA ARG A 85 -4.55 17.05 10.81
C ARG A 85 -4.64 16.11 9.60
N TYR A 86 -3.52 15.50 9.23
CA TYR A 86 -3.37 14.69 8.02
C TYR A 86 -2.81 13.30 8.34
N ASN A 87 -2.74 12.45 7.32
CA ASN A 87 -2.21 11.11 7.47
C ASN A 87 -0.71 11.12 7.77
N THR A 88 -0.30 10.24 8.67
CA THR A 88 1.10 9.99 9.02
C THR A 88 1.48 8.57 8.62
N ALA A 89 2.58 8.41 7.90
CA ALA A 89 3.09 7.11 7.49
C ALA A 89 3.94 6.47 8.61
N VAL A 90 3.31 5.72 9.50
CA VAL A 90 3.98 5.13 10.69
C VAL A 90 4.90 3.94 10.39
N ASN A 91 4.93 3.48 9.14
CA ASN A 91 5.79 2.38 8.68
C ASN A 91 6.67 2.82 7.50
N TYR A 92 7.12 4.07 7.50
CA TYR A 92 8.06 4.61 6.52
C TYR A 92 9.49 4.55 7.06
N HIS A 93 10.39 3.94 6.31
CA HIS A 93 11.79 3.70 6.72
C HIS A 93 12.75 4.15 5.63
N GLY A 94 13.99 4.46 6.04
CA GLY A 94 15.09 4.64 5.08
C GLY A 94 15.39 3.35 4.32
N VAL A 95 15.94 3.49 3.12
CA VAL A 95 16.38 2.36 2.29
C VAL A 95 17.66 1.74 2.86
N THR A 96 18.55 2.55 3.40
CA THR A 96 19.81 2.11 4.03
C THR A 96 20.37 3.19 4.97
N HIS A 97 21.59 3.00 5.46
CA HIS A 97 22.41 4.03 6.11
C HIS A 97 23.79 4.02 5.43
N PRO A 98 24.42 5.17 5.11
CA PRO A 98 24.19 6.54 5.61
C PRO A 98 23.14 7.37 4.80
N SER A 99 23.14 8.70 4.93
CA SER A 99 22.06 9.58 4.42
C SER A 99 22.05 9.71 2.90
N LEU A 100 23.19 9.84 2.23
CA LEU A 100 23.27 10.08 0.78
C LEU A 100 22.54 9.02 -0.07
N PRO A 101 22.71 7.70 0.17
CA PRO A 101 21.96 6.69 -0.57
C PRO A 101 20.44 6.82 -0.45
N ASN A 102 19.92 7.35 0.67
CA ASN A 102 18.48 7.58 0.86
C ASN A 102 17.96 8.74 0.00
N TYR A 103 18.75 9.81 -0.16
CA TYR A 103 18.38 10.92 -1.04
C TYR A 103 18.36 10.47 -2.51
N LEU A 104 19.36 9.70 -2.93
CA LEU A 104 19.40 9.11 -4.26
C LEU A 104 18.19 8.20 -4.51
N ALA A 105 17.87 7.33 -3.55
CA ALA A 105 16.72 6.45 -3.66
C ALA A 105 15.39 7.21 -3.71
N THR A 106 15.26 8.32 -2.98
CA THR A 106 14.02 9.12 -2.99
C THR A 106 13.81 9.84 -4.32
N ILE A 107 14.88 10.32 -4.96
CA ILE A 107 14.78 11.08 -6.22
C ILE A 107 14.73 10.15 -7.44
N SER A 108 15.55 9.09 -7.45
CA SER A 108 15.78 8.25 -8.63
C SER A 108 15.17 6.84 -8.53
N GLY A 109 14.67 6.44 -7.35
CA GLY A 109 14.16 5.09 -7.10
C GLY A 109 15.24 4.02 -6.85
N SER A 110 16.52 4.39 -6.80
CA SER A 110 17.65 3.47 -6.55
C SER A 110 18.81 4.18 -5.83
N THR A 111 19.67 3.43 -5.15
CA THR A 111 20.89 3.97 -4.51
C THR A 111 21.98 4.34 -5.52
N GLN A 112 21.80 4.03 -6.81
CA GLN A 112 22.79 4.24 -7.87
C GLN A 112 24.14 3.54 -7.62
N GLY A 113 24.13 2.49 -6.79
CA GLY A 113 25.34 1.78 -6.39
C GLY A 113 26.21 2.52 -5.37
N ILE A 114 25.74 3.67 -4.86
CA ILE A 114 26.42 4.43 -3.80
C ILE A 114 25.95 3.90 -2.44
N TRP A 115 26.91 3.61 -1.56
CA TRP A 115 26.67 3.03 -0.23
C TRP A 115 27.29 3.83 0.91
N ASP A 116 27.85 5.00 0.61
CA ASP A 116 28.46 5.91 1.58
C ASP A 116 27.97 7.35 1.34
N ASP A 117 28.44 8.30 2.15
CA ASP A 117 28.14 9.73 1.99
C ASP A 117 29.08 10.46 1.02
N CYS A 118 29.90 9.74 0.23
CA CYS A 118 30.89 10.28 -0.69
C CYS A 118 31.71 11.42 -0.07
N LYS A 119 32.87 11.11 0.50
CA LYS A 119 33.74 12.19 1.01
C LYS A 119 34.14 13.12 -0.16
N ALA A 120 33.77 14.39 -0.02
CA ALA A 120 34.18 15.47 -0.93
C ALA A 120 35.70 15.65 -0.95
#